data_AF-A0A371AZF1-F1
#
_entry.id   AF-A0A371AZF1-F1
#
_cell.length_a   1.000
_cell.length_b   1.000
_cell.length_c   1.000
_cell.angle_alpha   90.00
_cell.angle_beta   90.00
_cell.angle_gamma   90.00
#
_symmetry.space_group_name_H-M   'P 1'
#
loop_
_entity.id
_entity.type
_entity.pdbx_description
1 polymer ?
#
loop_
_entity_poly.entity_id
_entity_poly.type
_entity_poly.pdbx_seq_one_letter_code
_entity_poly.pdbx_strand_id
1 'polypeptide(L)'
;MNIFSKKIDSGLSFTVHSLDILTCFLCTVKRLIKNEVNFMKRVIEAARIFFEDLYENTATVVGVKRCEDNWELLVEVITDDDYTRKRAKNDLISVFKVNMDSDLQIISYSREEIRERGKALEKTIY
;
A
#
# COMPACT_ATOMS: atom_id res chain seq x y z
N MET A 1 19.78 11.32 44.44
CA MET A 1 20.51 10.60 43.38
C MET A 1 19.96 9.18 43.33
N ASN A 2 19.05 8.88 42.40
CA ASN A 2 18.56 7.52 42.21
C ASN A 2 19.02 7.03 40.84
N ILE A 3 19.94 6.06 40.85
CA ILE A 3 20.42 5.38 39.66
C ILE A 3 19.50 4.18 39.44
N PHE A 4 18.61 4.27 38.45
CA PHE A 4 17.79 3.15 38.02
C PHE A 4 18.59 2.31 37.02
N SER A 5 19.17 1.20 37.48
CA SER A 5 19.81 0.23 36.60
C SER A 5 18.75 -0.76 36.10
N LYS A 6 18.37 -0.64 34.83
CA LYS A 6 17.58 -1.68 34.14
C LYS A 6 18.55 -2.44 33.24
N LYS A 7 18.86 -3.69 33.62
CA LYS A 7 19.60 -4.62 32.76
C LYS A 7 18.74 -4.99 31.55
N ILE A 8 19.24 -4.70 30.36
CA ILE A 8 18.75 -5.27 29.10
C ILE A 8 19.83 -6.25 28.66
N ASP A 9 19.42 -7.47 28.31
CA ASP A 9 20.27 -8.62 27.98
C ASP A 9 20.97 -8.43 26.63
N SER A 10 21.93 -7.51 26.59
CA SER A 10 22.94 -7.41 25.52
C SER A 10 24.12 -6.57 26.00
N GLY A 11 24.91 -7.10 26.95
CA GLY A 11 26.35 -6.84 27.13
C GLY A 11 26.91 -5.41 27.07
N LEU A 12 26.12 -4.35 27.17
CA LEU A 12 26.56 -2.96 27.06
C LEU A 12 25.98 -2.15 28.21
N SER A 13 26.82 -1.86 29.19
CA SER A 13 26.50 -0.91 30.26
C SER A 13 26.65 0.52 29.72
N PHE A 14 25.54 1.20 29.45
CA PHE A 14 25.54 2.63 29.19
C PHE A 14 25.02 3.39 30.42
N THR A 15 25.82 4.33 30.90
CA THR A 15 25.41 5.33 31.89
C THR A 15 24.60 6.41 31.17
N VAL A 16 23.29 6.45 31.43
CA VAL A 16 22.37 7.40 30.77
C VAL A 16 22.41 8.73 31.52
N HIS A 17 22.89 9.80 30.89
CA HIS A 17 22.79 11.16 31.41
C HIS A 17 21.38 11.71 31.10
N SER A 18 20.84 12.59 31.96
CA SER A 18 19.41 12.97 31.94
C SER A 18 18.93 13.75 30.70
N LEU A 19 19.78 13.98 29.69
CA LEU A 19 19.42 14.55 28.38
C LEU A 19 19.16 13.48 27.29
N ASP A 20 19.48 12.20 27.53
CA ASP A 20 19.43 11.15 26.50
C ASP A 20 18.05 10.49 26.32
N ILE A 21 17.07 10.84 27.16
CA ILE A 21 15.73 10.24 27.13
C ILE A 21 14.93 10.76 25.93
N LEU A 22 15.06 12.05 25.60
CA LEU A 22 14.35 12.69 24.48
C LEU A 22 14.84 12.22 23.10
N THR A 23 16.15 12.00 22.95
CA THR A 23 16.76 11.48 21.72
C THR A 23 16.42 9.99 21.50
N CYS A 24 16.36 9.19 22.57
CA CYS A 24 15.86 7.81 22.52
C CYS A 24 14.37 7.73 22.13
N PHE A 25 13.54 8.63 22.64
CA PHE A 25 12.11 8.65 22.31
C PHE A 25 11.88 9.01 20.84
N LEU A 26 12.57 10.04 20.35
CA LEU A 26 12.54 10.43 18.93
C LEU A 26 13.05 9.33 18.00
N CYS A 27 14.10 8.60 18.39
CA CYS A 27 14.57 7.44 17.61
C CYS A 27 13.54 6.30 17.56
N THR A 28 12.85 6.04 18.67
CA THR A 28 11.85 4.97 18.74
C THR A 28 10.63 5.29 17.89
N VAL A 29 10.13 6.53 17.95
CA VAL A 29 8.99 6.98 17.13
C VAL A 29 9.36 7.04 15.64
N LYS A 30 10.55 7.56 15.28
CA LYS A 30 11.03 7.51 13.88
C LYS A 30 11.16 6.08 13.36
N ARG A 31 11.57 5.12 14.20
CA ARG A 31 11.68 3.71 13.82
C ARG A 31 10.32 3.05 13.61
N LEU A 32 9.32 3.40 14.42
CA LEU A 32 7.95 2.92 14.28
C LEU A 32 7.31 3.40 12.97
N ILE A 33 7.41 4.69 12.64
CA ILE A 33 6.87 5.26 11.39
C ILE A 33 7.55 4.65 10.15
N LYS A 34 8.86 4.35 10.23
CA LYS A 34 9.61 3.75 9.12
C LYS A 34 9.17 2.31 8.82
N ASN A 35 8.73 1.57 9.83
CA ASN A 35 8.25 0.21 9.66
C ASN A 35 6.86 0.16 9.00
N GLU A 36 5.95 1.07 9.35
CA GLU A 36 4.62 1.15 8.73
C GLU A 36 4.68 1.54 7.25
N VAL A 37 5.52 2.52 6.89
CA VAL A 37 5.71 2.93 5.49
C VAL A 37 6.27 1.79 4.62
N ASN A 38 7.11 0.92 5.19
CA ASN A 38 7.59 -0.27 4.48
C ASN A 38 6.49 -1.30 4.29
N PHE A 39 5.52 -1.41 5.21
CA PHE A 39 4.43 -2.35 5.08
C PHE A 39 3.47 -1.98 3.95
N MET A 40 3.04 -0.71 3.86
CA MET A 40 2.14 -0.28 2.77
C MET A 40 2.73 -0.52 1.38
N LYS A 41 4.05 -0.36 1.23
CA LYS A 41 4.74 -0.68 -0.03
C LYS A 41 4.61 -2.15 -0.41
N ARG A 42 4.64 -3.06 0.57
CA ARG A 42 4.45 -4.50 0.34
C ARG A 42 3.03 -4.82 -0.10
N VAL A 43 2.02 -4.16 0.50
CA VAL A 43 0.61 -4.31 0.10
C VAL A 43 0.42 -3.87 -1.36
N ILE A 44 0.96 -2.70 -1.72
CA ILE A 44 0.90 -2.18 -3.09
C ILE A 44 1.55 -3.14 -4.07
N GLU A 45 2.74 -3.65 -3.73
CA GLU A 45 3.48 -4.54 -4.62
C GLU A 45 2.80 -5.90 -4.79
N ALA A 46 2.25 -6.47 -3.72
CA ALA A 46 1.51 -7.73 -3.78
C ALA A 46 0.29 -7.62 -4.71
N ALA A 47 -0.47 -6.52 -4.61
CA ALA A 47 -1.58 -6.26 -5.52
C ALA A 47 -1.09 -6.04 -6.96
N ARG A 48 -0.02 -5.27 -7.17
CA ARG A 48 0.54 -5.01 -8.49
C ARG A 48 0.92 -6.30 -9.22
N ILE A 49 1.70 -7.18 -8.56
CA ILE A 49 2.15 -8.45 -9.12
C ILE A 49 0.96 -9.32 -9.51
N PHE A 50 -0.05 -9.46 -8.64
CA PHE A 50 -1.24 -10.26 -8.95
C PHE A 50 -1.97 -9.79 -10.20
N PHE A 51 -2.16 -8.48 -10.38
CA PHE A 51 -2.87 -7.95 -11.55
C PHE A 51 -2.03 -7.96 -12.83
N GLU A 52 -0.71 -7.75 -12.72
CA GLU A 52 0.23 -7.90 -13.84
C GLU A 52 0.25 -9.35 -14.34
N ASP A 53 0.28 -10.33 -13.44
CA ASP A 53 0.25 -11.75 -13.78
C ASP A 53 -1.11 -12.18 -14.38
N LEU A 54 -2.21 -11.61 -13.88
CA LEU A 54 -3.57 -11.99 -14.32
C LEU A 54 -3.93 -11.43 -15.71
N TYR A 55 -3.49 -10.20 -16.02
CA TYR A 55 -3.91 -9.48 -17.22
C TYR A 55 -2.77 -9.26 -18.22
N GLU A 56 -1.54 -9.69 -17.92
CA GLU A 56 -0.33 -9.47 -18.74
C GLU A 56 -0.12 -7.99 -19.12
N ASN A 57 -0.62 -7.08 -18.28
CA ASN A 57 -0.70 -5.65 -18.54
C ASN A 57 -0.26 -4.84 -17.33
N THR A 58 0.14 -3.58 -17.56
CA THR A 58 0.56 -2.70 -16.47
C THR A 58 -0.61 -2.37 -15.54
N ALA A 59 -0.43 -2.72 -14.26
CA ALA A 59 -1.35 -2.40 -13.18
C ALA A 59 -0.80 -1.24 -12.33
N THR A 60 -1.65 -0.27 -12.01
CA THR A 60 -1.30 0.87 -11.16
C THR A 60 -2.24 0.93 -9.97
N VAL A 61 -1.71 0.93 -8.75
CA VAL A 61 -2.51 1.09 -7.52
C VAL A 61 -2.75 2.59 -7.29
N VAL A 62 -4.03 2.99 -7.29
CA VAL A 62 -4.44 4.40 -7.18
C VAL A 62 -4.94 4.73 -5.78
N GLY A 63 -5.42 3.74 -5.03
CA GLY A 63 -5.91 3.92 -3.67
C GLY A 63 -5.58 2.73 -2.79
N VAL A 64 -5.18 3.02 -1.55
CA VAL A 64 -5.01 2.02 -0.50
C VAL A 64 -5.70 2.53 0.74
N LYS A 65 -6.55 1.68 1.32
CA LYS A 65 -7.26 1.98 2.55
C LYS A 65 -7.11 0.80 3.50
N ARG A 66 -6.63 1.08 4.72
CA ARG A 66 -6.63 0.12 5.81
C ARG A 66 -8.03 0.08 6.43
N CYS A 67 -8.66 -1.07 6.41
CA CYS A 67 -9.81 -1.41 7.25
C CYS A 67 -9.29 -2.23 8.45
N GLU A 68 -10.12 -2.42 9.49
CA GLU A 68 -9.72 -3.02 10.79
C GLU A 68 -8.71 -4.16 10.64
N ASP A 69 -9.13 -5.27 10.02
CA ASP A 69 -8.28 -6.43 9.77
C ASP A 69 -7.88 -6.60 8.29
N ASN A 70 -8.58 -5.93 7.37
CA ASN A 70 -8.40 -6.10 5.92
C ASN A 70 -7.88 -4.83 5.22
N TRP A 71 -7.41 -4.98 4.00
CA TRP A 71 -6.99 -3.91 3.12
C TRP A 71 -7.94 -3.81 1.93
N GLU A 72 -8.43 -2.60 1.66
CA GLU A 72 -9.16 -2.27 0.44
C GLU A 72 -8.21 -1.51 -0.49
N LEU A 73 -8.04 -1.98 -1.73
CA LEU A 73 -7.24 -1.32 -2.76
C LEU A 73 -8.09 -0.97 -3.97
N LEU A 74 -7.69 0.11 -4.65
CA LEU A 74 -8.18 0.48 -5.98
C LEU A 74 -7.03 0.35 -6.98
N VAL A 75 -7.20 -0.52 -7.97
CA VAL A 75 -6.19 -0.84 -8.98
C VAL A 75 -6.72 -0.51 -10.36
N GLU A 76 -5.95 0.28 -11.11
CA GLU A 76 -6.20 0.56 -12.52
C GLU A 76 -5.36 -0.38 -13.39
N VAL A 77 -6.01 -1.06 -14.32
CA VAL A 77 -5.34 -1.91 -15.32
C VAL A 77 -5.64 -1.34 -16.69
N ILE A 78 -4.58 -1.08 -17.46
CA ILE A 78 -4.71 -0.71 -18.86
C ILE A 78 -4.99 -1.98 -19.65
N THR A 79 -6.12 -2.04 -20.35
CA THR A 79 -6.48 -3.21 -21.16
C THR A 79 -6.30 -2.86 -22.63
N ASP A 80 -5.34 -3.52 -23.25
CA ASP A 80 -5.16 -3.53 -24.71
C ASP A 80 -6.10 -4.59 -25.29
N ASP A 81 -7.33 -4.20 -25.65
CA ASP A 81 -8.17 -5.07 -26.47
C ASP A 81 -7.70 -4.99 -27.95
N ASP A 82 -7.47 -6.14 -28.58
CA ASP A 82 -7.26 -6.25 -30.03
C ASP A 82 -8.44 -5.65 -30.85
N TYR A 83 -9.58 -5.46 -30.20
CA TYR A 83 -10.76 -4.80 -30.73
C TYR A 83 -10.56 -3.28 -30.94
N THR A 84 -9.73 -2.63 -30.11
CA THR A 84 -9.53 -1.18 -30.09
C THR A 84 -8.54 -0.71 -31.17
N ARG A 85 -7.56 -1.56 -31.52
CA ARG A 85 -6.57 -1.30 -32.58
C ARG A 85 -7.20 -1.14 -33.97
N LYS A 86 -8.30 -1.85 -34.26
CA LYS A 86 -8.98 -1.78 -35.57
C LYS A 86 -9.76 -0.49 -35.82
N ARG A 87 -10.00 0.33 -34.78
CA ARG A 87 -10.88 1.51 -34.85
C ARG A 87 -10.22 2.82 -34.40
N ALA A 88 -8.91 2.81 -34.08
CA ALA A 88 -8.19 3.99 -33.57
C ALA A 88 -8.87 4.61 -32.32
N LYS A 89 -9.37 3.78 -31.41
CA LYS A 89 -9.93 4.22 -30.14
C LYS A 89 -8.86 4.17 -29.04
N ASN A 90 -8.96 5.08 -28.07
CA ASN A 90 -8.04 5.19 -26.94
C ASN A 90 -8.04 3.91 -26.09
N ASP A 91 -6.93 3.65 -25.40
CA ASP A 91 -6.80 2.54 -24.45
C ASP A 91 -7.92 2.57 -23.39
N LEU A 92 -8.42 1.38 -23.04
CA LEU A 92 -9.40 1.23 -21.96
C LEU A 92 -8.67 1.05 -20.64
N ILE A 93 -9.14 1.75 -19.61
CA ILE A 93 -8.67 1.62 -18.24
C ILE A 93 -9.79 0.98 -17.44
N SER A 94 -9.51 -0.19 -16.87
CA SER A 94 -10.43 -0.87 -15.95
C SER A 94 -10.02 -0.58 -14.51
N VAL A 95 -10.97 -0.14 -13.69
CA VAL A 95 -10.76 0.10 -12.25
C VAL A 95 -11.31 -1.10 -11.48
N PHE A 96 -10.47 -1.69 -10.63
CA PHE A 96 -10.81 -2.81 -9.76
C PHE A 96 -10.76 -2.39 -8.30
N LYS A 97 -11.79 -2.80 -7.55
CA LYS A 97 -11.76 -2.80 -6.09
C LYS A 97 -11.27 -4.17 -5.62
N VAL A 98 -10.30 -4.18 -4.72
CA VAL A 98 -9.61 -5.39 -4.26
C VAL A 98 -9.65 -5.44 -2.74
N ASN A 99 -10.01 -6.59 -2.20
CA ASN A 99 -9.96 -6.86 -0.78
C ASN A 99 -8.84 -7.86 -0.49
N MET A 100 -7.95 -7.48 0.42
CA MET A 100 -6.77 -8.25 0.80
C MET A 100 -6.75 -8.46 2.31
N ASP A 101 -6.33 -9.64 2.75
CA ASP A 101 -6.19 -9.97 4.18
C ASP A 101 -4.93 -9.32 4.78
N SER A 102 -4.83 -9.35 6.10
CA SER A 102 -3.62 -9.09 6.89
C SER A 102 -2.38 -9.85 6.42
N ASP A 103 -2.54 -11.07 5.87
CA ASP A 103 -1.47 -11.90 5.31
C ASP A 103 -1.08 -11.55 3.87
N LEU A 104 -1.56 -10.43 3.33
CA LEU A 104 -1.33 -9.96 1.94
C LEU A 104 -1.91 -10.88 0.86
N GLN A 105 -2.87 -11.73 1.23
CA GLN A 105 -3.60 -12.60 0.31
C GLN A 105 -4.84 -11.89 -0.22
N ILE A 106 -5.10 -11.98 -1.53
CA ILE A 106 -6.29 -11.39 -2.14
C ILE A 106 -7.48 -12.31 -1.89
N ILE A 107 -8.46 -11.79 -1.15
CA ILE A 107 -9.69 -12.52 -0.80
C ILE A 107 -10.70 -12.40 -1.94
N SER A 108 -10.84 -11.20 -2.51
CA SER A 108 -11.78 -10.92 -3.59
C SER A 108 -11.39 -9.67 -4.36
N TYR A 109 -11.83 -9.59 -5.62
CA TYR A 109 -11.76 -8.37 -6.42
C TYR A 109 -13.02 -8.23 -7.29
N SER A 110 -13.47 -7.00 -7.48
CA SER A 110 -14.58 -6.63 -8.35
C SER A 110 -14.15 -5.55 -9.32
N ARG A 111 -14.65 -5.59 -10.56
CA ARG A 111 -14.48 -4.49 -11.52
C ARG A 111 -15.55 -3.46 -11.24
N GLU A 112 -15.14 -2.25 -10.86
CA GLU A 112 -16.05 -1.16 -10.54
C GLU A 112 -16.37 -0.32 -11.78
N GLU A 113 -15.36 -0.02 -12.60
CA GLU A 113 -15.51 0.90 -13.71
C GLU A 113 -14.64 0.50 -14.91
N ILE A 114 -15.09 0.87 -16.12
CA ILE A 114 -14.28 0.84 -17.34
C ILE A 114 -14.40 2.23 -17.97
N ARG A 115 -13.26 2.84 -18.27
CA ARG A 115 -13.19 4.19 -18.86
C ARG A 115 -12.21 4.24 -20.01
N GLU A 116 -12.47 5.15 -20.96
CA GLU A 116 -11.49 5.49 -21.99
C GLU A 116 -10.40 6.39 -21.40
N ARG A 117 -9.14 6.15 -21.79
CA ARG A 117 -8.02 7.01 -21.40
C ARG A 117 -8.29 8.45 -21.88
N GLY A 118 -8.27 9.40 -20.94
CA GLY A 118 -8.48 10.82 -21.20
C GLY A 118 -9.87 11.36 -20.84
N LYS A 119 -10.84 10.51 -20.49
CA LYS A 119 -12.14 10.97 -19.97
C LYS A 119 -12.07 11.18 -18.45
N ALA A 120 -12.52 12.34 -17.97
CA ALA A 120 -12.54 12.67 -16.54
C ALA A 120 -13.59 11.85 -15.79
N LEU A 121 -13.32 11.55 -14.52
CA LEU A 121 -14.24 10.85 -13.61
C LEU A 121 -15.48 11.74 -13.36
N GLU A 122 -16.60 11.44 -14.00
CA GLU A 122 -17.89 11.94 -13.54
C GLU A 122 -18.27 11.16 -12.28
N LYS A 123 -17.90 11.69 -11.11
CA LYS A 123 -18.44 11.20 -9.83
C LYS A 123 -19.94 11.53 -9.79
N THR A 124 -20.78 10.54 -10.05
CA THR A 124 -22.21 10.64 -9.72
C THR A 124 -22.34 10.54 -8.20
N ILE A 125 -22.47 11.67 -7.53
CA ILE A 125 -22.85 11.74 -6.12
C ILE A 125 -24.37 11.53 -6.08
N TYR A 126 -24.82 10.38 -5.56
CA TYR A 126 -26.22 10.14 -5.22
C TYR A 126 -26.51 10.69 -3.82
#